data_AF-A0AAU2FC22-F1
#
_entry.id   AF-A0AAU2FC22-F1
#
_cell.length_a   1.000
_cell.length_b   1.000
_cell.length_c   1.000
_cell.angle_alpha   90.00
_cell.angle_beta   90.00
_cell.angle_gamma   90.00
#
_symmetry.space_group_name_H-M   'P 1'
#
loop_
_entity.id
_entity.type
_entity.pdbx_description
1 polymer ?
#
loop_
_entity_poly.entity_id
_entity_poly.type
_entity_poly.pdbx_seq_one_letter_code
_entity_poly.pdbx_strand_id
1 'polypeptide(L)'
;MPEPTPRAKGAREGGFAWREGHAYATVVVDIETGHPVDVSPDRSVPTVAKRLADHPGVERICRERSPAYAEVGRLGAPNAVHGADRPHLWRNLADAGENGVNHYVALLGGIRREAPGPRGPGQHGT
;
A
#
# COMPACT_ATOMS: atom_id res chain seq x y z
N MET A 1 -33.04 4.32 16.11
CA MET A 1 -32.18 5.51 16.03
C MET A 1 -30.96 5.10 15.23
N PRO A 2 -30.56 5.78 14.14
CA PRO A 2 -29.24 5.53 13.57
C PRO A 2 -28.20 5.83 14.66
N GLU A 3 -27.14 5.01 14.74
CA GLU A 3 -26.01 5.27 15.64
C GLU A 3 -25.47 6.69 15.40
N PRO A 4 -25.00 7.40 16.45
CA PRO A 4 -24.36 8.69 16.26
C PRO A 4 -23.18 8.52 15.30
N THR A 5 -23.21 9.22 14.17
CA THR A 5 -22.12 9.27 13.21
C THR A 5 -20.83 9.56 13.99
N PRO A 6 -19.84 8.65 13.98
CA PRO A 6 -18.53 8.95 14.54
C PRO A 6 -18.08 10.28 13.93
N ARG A 7 -17.74 11.26 14.76
CA ARG A 7 -17.10 12.50 14.30
C ARG A 7 -15.67 12.18 13.91
N ALA A 8 -15.50 11.37 12.87
CA ALA A 8 -14.22 10.98 12.34
C ALA A 8 -13.60 12.22 11.69
N LYS A 9 -12.76 12.96 12.43
CA LYS A 9 -11.91 14.00 11.83
C LYS A 9 -10.86 13.41 10.90
N GLY A 10 -10.76 12.08 10.87
CA GLY A 10 -9.96 11.33 9.93
C GLY A 10 -10.39 9.87 9.83
N ALA A 11 -10.39 9.31 8.63
CA ALA A 11 -10.65 7.90 8.36
C ALA A 11 -9.43 7.24 7.69
N ARG A 12 -9.02 6.04 8.14
CA ARG A 12 -8.08 5.20 7.38
C ARG A 12 -8.82 4.11 6.64
N GLU A 13 -8.51 3.96 5.36
CA GLU A 13 -8.99 2.86 4.52
C GLU A 13 -7.85 1.87 4.27
N GLY A 14 -8.10 0.58 4.46
CA GLY A 14 -7.12 -0.46 4.17
C GLY A 14 -7.76 -1.83 3.97
N GLY A 15 -7.16 -2.62 3.08
CA GLY A 15 -7.58 -4.00 2.83
C GLY A 15 -7.04 -4.95 3.90
N PHE A 16 -7.87 -5.88 4.39
CA PHE A 16 -7.45 -6.97 5.26
C PHE A 16 -8.11 -8.29 4.85
N ALA A 17 -7.45 -9.42 5.15
CA ALA A 17 -7.94 -10.75 4.81
C ALA A 17 -8.70 -11.38 5.99
N TRP A 18 -9.92 -11.85 5.75
CA TRP A 18 -10.70 -12.66 6.67
C TRP A 18 -10.25 -14.12 6.57
N ARG A 19 -9.28 -14.53 7.41
CA ARG A 19 -8.62 -15.86 7.40
C ARG A 19 -7.98 -16.24 6.06
N GLU A 20 -6.74 -16.72 6.12
CA GLU A 20 -5.97 -17.35 5.04
C GLU A 20 -6.42 -17.01 3.59
N GLY A 21 -6.27 -15.76 3.17
CA GLY A 21 -6.22 -15.39 1.74
C GLY A 21 -7.49 -15.48 0.89
N HIS A 22 -8.66 -15.88 1.43
CA HIS A 22 -9.83 -16.17 0.58
C HIS A 22 -10.93 -15.10 0.55
N ALA A 23 -10.98 -14.16 1.51
CA ALA A 23 -11.91 -13.03 1.49
C ALA A 23 -11.21 -11.76 1.95
N TYR A 24 -11.21 -10.72 1.10
CA TYR A 24 -10.63 -9.43 1.45
C TYR A 24 -11.74 -8.41 1.72
N ALA A 25 -11.64 -7.74 2.86
CA ALA A 25 -12.53 -6.70 3.31
C ALA A 25 -11.77 -5.36 3.37
N THR A 26 -12.51 -4.25 3.36
CA THR A 26 -11.94 -2.92 3.67
C THR A 26 -12.44 -2.46 5.01
N VAL A 27 -11.55 -2.13 5.94
CA VAL A 27 -11.93 -1.48 7.20
C VAL A 27 -11.74 0.03 7.07
N VAL A 28 -12.71 0.77 7.59
CA VAL A 28 -12.62 2.21 7.85
C VAL A 28 -12.37 2.36 9.35
N VAL A 29 -11.29 3.04 9.70
CA VAL A 29 -10.87 3.25 11.09
C VAL A 29 -10.85 4.74 11.39
N ASP A 30 -11.41 5.13 12.53
CA ASP A 30 -11.27 6.50 13.04
C ASP A 30 -9.80 6.73 13.43
N ILE A 31 -9.16 7.72 12.81
CA ILE A 31 -7.73 7.98 12.99
C ILE A 31 -7.39 8.44 14.42
N GLU A 32 -8.30 9.15 15.08
CA GLU A 32 -8.08 9.73 16.40
C GLU A 32 -8.17 8.67 17.50
N THR A 33 -9.14 7.77 17.38
CA THR A 33 -9.43 6.74 18.40
C THR A 33 -8.80 5.39 18.09
N GLY A 34 -8.45 5.13 16.83
CA GLY A 34 -7.95 3.84 16.37
C GLY A 34 -9.03 2.75 16.29
N HIS A 35 -10.30 3.08 16.50
CA HIS A 35 -11.39 2.11 16.47
C HIS A 35 -11.95 1.92 15.06
N PRO A 36 -12.29 0.68 14.66
CA PRO A 36 -13.06 0.45 13.45
C PRO A 36 -14.41 1.17 13.52
N VAL A 37 -14.72 1.96 12.50
CA VAL A 37 -16.03 2.62 12.34
C VAL A 37 -16.89 1.92 11.31
N ASP A 38 -16.27 1.19 10.38
CA ASP A 38 -17.03 0.42 9.38
C ASP A 38 -16.17 -0.66 8.70
N VAL A 39 -16.81 -1.73 8.18
CA VAL A 39 -16.14 -2.83 7.46
C VAL A 39 -16.90 -3.25 6.21
N SER A 40 -16.32 -3.02 5.03
CA SER A 40 -16.85 -3.46 3.73
C SER A 40 -16.58 -4.95 3.53
N PRO A 41 -17.58 -5.73 3.07
CA PRO A 41 -17.41 -7.17 2.79
C PRO A 41 -16.49 -7.46 1.59
N ASP A 42 -16.17 -6.44 0.79
CA ASP A 42 -15.30 -6.54 -0.38
C ASP A 42 -14.37 -5.31 -0.52
N ARG A 43 -13.52 -5.33 -1.55
CA ARG A 43 -12.58 -4.23 -1.91
C ARG A 43 -13.01 -3.46 -3.16
N SER A 44 -14.22 -3.67 -3.66
CA SER A 44 -14.69 -2.98 -4.85
C SER A 44 -14.89 -1.50 -4.56
N VAL A 45 -14.43 -0.66 -5.50
CA VAL A 45 -14.58 0.79 -5.40
C VAL A 45 -16.03 1.20 -5.10
N PRO A 46 -17.06 0.69 -5.80
CA PRO A 46 -18.44 1.10 -5.55
C PRO A 46 -18.92 0.78 -4.13
N THR A 47 -18.63 -0.43 -3.62
CA THR A 47 -19.07 -0.83 -2.28
C THR A 47 -18.41 0.02 -1.21
N VAL A 48 -17.09 0.21 -1.30
CA VAL A 48 -16.35 0.96 -0.28
C VAL A 48 -16.70 2.45 -0.34
N ALA A 49 -16.82 3.04 -1.54
CA ALA A 49 -17.20 4.45 -1.70
C ALA A 49 -18.59 4.73 -1.12
N LYS A 50 -19.56 3.85 -1.37
CA LYS A 50 -20.91 3.97 -0.79
C LYS A 50 -20.85 3.98 0.74
N ARG A 51 -20.10 3.05 1.32
CA ARG A 51 -19.98 2.93 2.77
C ARG A 51 -19.27 4.13 3.38
N LEU A 52 -18.24 4.64 2.72
CA LEU A 52 -17.59 5.88 3.13
C LEU A 52 -18.54 7.09 3.07
N ALA A 53 -19.42 7.17 2.06
CA ALA A 53 -20.42 8.23 1.94
C ALA A 53 -21.48 8.23 3.05
N ASP A 54 -21.70 7.08 3.72
CA ASP A 54 -22.56 6.98 4.89
C ASP A 54 -21.94 7.66 6.14
N HIS A 55 -20.68 8.13 6.05
CA HIS A 55 -19.96 8.88 7.09
C HIS A 55 -19.64 10.33 6.63
N PRO A 56 -20.63 11.22 6.48
CA PRO A 56 -20.43 12.57 5.93
C PRO A 56 -19.58 13.49 6.82
N GLY A 57 -19.25 13.08 8.05
CA GLY A 57 -18.38 13.82 8.96
C GLY A 57 -16.88 13.66 8.70
N VAL A 58 -16.47 12.85 7.72
CA VAL A 58 -15.06 12.60 7.40
C VAL A 58 -14.42 13.84 6.77
N GLU A 59 -13.49 14.46 7.50
CA GLU A 59 -12.74 15.63 7.02
C GLU A 59 -11.39 15.26 6.37
N ARG A 60 -10.81 14.12 6.75
CA ARG A 60 -9.49 13.66 6.29
C ARG A 60 -9.51 12.17 6.00
N ILE A 61 -8.79 11.75 4.98
CA ILE A 61 -8.62 10.34 4.65
C ILE A 61 -7.14 10.01 4.59
N CYS A 62 -6.74 8.94 5.28
CA CYS A 62 -5.41 8.38 5.29
C CYS A 62 -5.46 7.02 4.60
N ARG A 63 -5.07 6.95 3.34
CA ARG A 63 -5.24 5.75 2.51
C ARG A 63 -3.92 5.20 2.00
N GLU A 64 -3.94 3.95 1.58
CA GLU A 64 -2.86 3.41 0.78
C GLU A 64 -2.79 4.13 -0.58
N ARG A 65 -1.61 4.08 -1.21
CA ARG A 65 -1.34 4.81 -2.45
C ARG A 65 -1.92 4.13 -3.70
N SER A 66 -2.77 3.13 -3.53
CA SER A 66 -3.45 2.43 -4.61
C SER A 66 -4.41 3.35 -5.37
N PRO A 67 -4.49 3.24 -6.71
CA PRO A 67 -5.49 3.96 -7.51
C PRO A 67 -6.92 3.64 -7.10
N ALA A 68 -7.20 2.40 -6.68
CA ALA A 68 -8.55 2.00 -6.27
C ALA A 68 -9.02 2.77 -5.03
N TYR A 69 -8.18 2.86 -3.99
CA TYR A 69 -8.52 3.64 -2.79
C TYR A 69 -8.47 5.15 -3.01
N ALA A 70 -7.70 5.63 -4.00
CA ALA A 70 -7.82 7.02 -4.44
C ALA A 70 -9.22 7.33 -4.97
N GLU A 71 -9.77 6.41 -5.76
CA GLU A 71 -11.09 6.51 -6.35
C GLU A 71 -12.20 6.36 -5.30
N VAL A 72 -12.04 5.43 -4.34
CA VAL A 72 -12.95 5.30 -3.19
C VAL A 72 -13.09 6.62 -2.45
N GLY A 73 -11.99 7.23 -2.03
CA GLY A 73 -12.02 8.51 -1.33
C GLY A 73 -12.67 9.62 -2.17
N ARG A 74 -12.35 9.68 -3.47
CA ARG A 74 -12.90 10.68 -4.39
C ARG A 74 -14.42 10.56 -4.54
N LEU A 75 -14.95 9.34 -4.55
CA LEU A 75 -16.39 9.09 -4.72
C LEU A 75 -17.14 9.14 -3.38
N GLY A 76 -16.57 8.61 -2.30
CA GLY A 76 -17.22 8.47 -1.01
C GLY A 76 -17.07 9.67 -0.08
N ALA A 77 -16.01 10.46 -0.23
CA ALA A 77 -15.75 11.64 0.58
C ALA A 77 -15.02 12.73 -0.22
N PRO A 78 -15.63 13.27 -1.29
CA PRO A 78 -14.98 14.22 -2.21
C PRO A 78 -14.44 15.50 -1.56
N ASN A 79 -14.97 15.87 -0.39
CA ASN A 79 -14.58 17.06 0.35
C ASN A 79 -13.49 16.80 1.40
N ALA A 80 -13.10 15.54 1.61
CA ALA A 80 -12.06 15.19 2.57
C ALA A 80 -10.66 15.49 2.03
N VAL A 81 -9.74 15.87 2.92
CA VAL A 81 -8.32 16.02 2.58
C VAL A 81 -7.66 14.65 2.56
N HIS A 82 -7.07 14.26 1.43
CA HIS A 82 -6.44 12.94 1.27
C HIS A 82 -4.93 12.98 1.56
N GLY A 83 -4.49 12.07 2.43
CA GLY A 83 -3.09 11.79 2.74
C GLY A 83 -2.73 10.34 2.50
N ALA A 84 -1.46 10.08 2.21
CA ALA A 84 -0.92 8.73 2.16
C ALA A 84 -0.66 8.23 3.58
N ASP A 85 -0.97 6.96 3.84
CA ASP A 85 -0.69 6.39 5.14
C ASP A 85 0.80 6.15 5.38
N ARG A 86 1.25 6.50 6.59
CA ARG A 86 2.66 6.46 6.97
C ARG A 86 3.26 5.05 6.90
N PRO A 87 2.60 3.97 7.39
CA PRO A 87 3.16 2.63 7.29
C PRO A 87 3.45 2.19 5.84
N HIS A 88 2.54 2.42 4.90
CA HIS A 88 2.78 2.05 3.49
C HIS A 88 3.86 2.91 2.85
N LEU A 89 4.01 4.19 3.24
CA LEU A 89 5.15 5.00 2.77
C LEU A 89 6.49 4.40 3.19
N TRP A 90 6.63 3.99 4.45
CA TRP A 90 7.87 3.35 4.93
C TRP A 90 8.12 2.00 4.26
N ARG A 91 7.07 1.18 4.11
CA ARG A 91 7.17 -0.12 3.43
C ARG A 91 7.61 0.04 1.98
N ASN A 92 6.94 0.92 1.23
CA ASN A 92 7.28 1.19 -0.16
C ASN A 92 8.71 1.71 -0.33
N LEU A 93 9.19 2.56 0.59
CA LEU A 93 10.57 3.05 0.58
C LEU A 93 11.57 1.92 0.83
N ALA A 94 11.32 1.08 1.84
CA ALA A 94 12.17 -0.06 2.15
C ALA A 94 12.23 -1.06 0.99
N ASP A 95 11.08 -1.43 0.43
CA ASP A 95 10.97 -2.37 -0.69
C ASP A 95 11.68 -1.82 -1.93
N ALA A 96 11.53 -0.51 -2.23
CA ALA A 96 12.24 0.12 -3.34
C ALA A 96 13.76 0.13 -3.14
N GLY A 97 14.23 0.39 -1.92
CA GLY A 97 15.64 0.35 -1.57
C GLY A 97 16.22 -1.06 -1.72
N GLU A 98 15.55 -2.06 -1.19
CA GLU A 98 15.94 -3.47 -1.32
C GLU A 98 16.00 -3.92 -2.79
N ASN A 99 14.98 -3.59 -3.58
CA ASN A 99 14.96 -3.88 -5.01
C ASN A 99 16.11 -3.22 -5.77
N GLY A 100 16.43 -1.97 -5.44
CA GLY A 100 17.56 -1.26 -6.05
C GLY A 100 18.90 -1.91 -5.75
N VAL A 101 19.14 -2.30 -4.48
CA VAL A 101 20.36 -3.01 -4.08
C VAL A 101 20.45 -4.37 -4.77
N ASN A 102 19.36 -5.15 -4.77
CA ASN A 102 19.32 -6.46 -5.40
C ASN A 102 19.58 -6.38 -6.91
N HIS A 103 19.02 -5.36 -7.58
CA HIS A 103 19.30 -5.11 -8.99
C HIS A 103 20.79 -4.80 -9.23
N TYR A 104 21.38 -3.94 -8.41
CA TYR A 104 22.80 -3.60 -8.53
C TYR A 104 23.72 -4.80 -8.28
N VAL A 105 23.43 -5.61 -7.26
CA VAL A 105 24.17 -6.85 -6.97
C VAL A 105 24.07 -7.83 -8.15
N ALA A 106 22.89 -7.96 -8.77
CA ALA A 106 22.70 -8.83 -9.93
C ALA A 106 23.54 -8.35 -11.14
N LEU A 107 23.57 -7.05 -11.41
CA LEU A 107 24.42 -6.46 -12.46
C LEU A 107 25.90 -6.75 -12.22
N LEU A 108 26.40 -6.52 -11.00
CA LEU A 108 27.80 -6.82 -10.65
C LEU A 108 28.12 -8.30 -10.77
N GLY A 109 27.18 -9.17 -10.37
CA GLY A 109 27.30 -10.62 -10.54
C GLY A 109 27.38 -11.04 -12.01
N GLY A 110 26.64 -10.37 -12.90
CA GLY A 110 26.73 -10.54 -14.35
C GLY A 110 28.09 -10.11 -14.90
N ILE A 111 28.55 -8.90 -14.56
CA ILE A 111 29.87 -8.38 -14.97
C ILE A 111 31.01 -9.30 -14.54
N ARG A 112 30.96 -9.84 -13.31
CA ARG A 112 31.97 -10.77 -12.80
C ARG A 112 32.01 -12.10 -13.57
N ARG A 113 30.87 -12.56 -14.10
CA ARG A 113 30.79 -13.79 -14.89
C ARG A 113 31.26 -13.60 -16.34
N GLU A 114 31.12 -12.39 -16.87
CA GLU A 114 31.55 -12.02 -18.23
C GLU A 114 33.03 -11.58 -18.30
N ALA A 115 33.67 -11.31 -17.16
CA ALA A 115 35.09 -10.98 -17.13
C ALA A 115 35.96 -12.14 -17.64
N PRO A 116 36.92 -11.91 -18.57
CA PRO A 116 37.81 -12.96 -19.05
C PRO A 116 38.58 -13.58 -17.87
N GLY A 117 38.60 -14.92 -17.79
CA GLY A 117 39.40 -15.62 -16.80
C GLY A 117 40.87 -15.21 -16.87
N PRO A 118 41.63 -15.30 -15.75
CA PRO A 118 43.04 -14.93 -15.74
C PRO A 118 43.77 -15.69 -16.85
N ARG A 119 44.48 -14.95 -17.72
CA ARG A 119 45.30 -15.56 -18.78
C ARG A 119 46.35 -16.44 -18.11
N GLY A 120 46.23 -17.75 -18.31
CA GLY A 120 47.18 -18.73 -17.80
C GLY A 120 48.58 -18.43 -18.33
N PRO A 121 49.64 -18.75 -17.56
CA PRO A 121 51.01 -18.48 -17.98
C PRO A 121 51.27 -19.18 -19.32
N GLY A 122 51.73 -18.39 -20.29
CA GLY A 122 51.94 -18.80 -21.67
C GLY A 122 52.87 -20.01 -21.74
N GLN A 123 52.40 -21.06 -22.39
CA GLN A 123 53.27 -22.15 -22.82
C GLN A 123 54.13 -21.61 -23.97
N HIS A 124 55.35 -21.18 -23.63
CA HIS A 124 56.40 -20.99 -24.61
C HIS A 124 56.83 -22.38 -25.08
N GLY A 125 56.50 -22.69 -26.33
CA GLY A 125 56.80 -23.97 -26.94
C GLY A 125 58.28 -24.22 -27.15
N THR A 126 58.61 -25.50 -27.29
CA THR A 126 59.57 -26.01 -28.27
C THR A 126 59.08 -27.36 -28.75
#